data_AF-A0A9W6ST88-F1
#
_entry.id   AF-A0A9W6ST88-F1
#
_cell.length_a   1.000
_cell.length_b   1.000
_cell.length_c   1.000
_cell.angle_alpha   90.00
_cell.angle_beta   90.00
_cell.angle_gamma   90.00
#
_symmetry.space_group_name_H-M   'P 1'
#
loop_
_entity.id
_entity.type
_entity.pdbx_description
1 polymer ?
#
loop_
_entity_poly.entity_id
_entity_poly.type
_entity_poly.pdbx_seq_one_letter_code
_entity_poly.pdbx_strand_id
1 'polypeptide(L)'
;MFKSKQEIKEEKLIKNKISLEKDDELIKFVYENFKNIEIFKNDNNYERMISGMLYDSFTDKTVLFRDDAQQLVEEYKLIKYRDYKDSKAYQAARTEHLSKLLGYIGSNVVLEYPFSCDYGCNIFIDDNTYINYNFTAADVSIVKIGKDCLIGPSCIICTATHPIDIDLRACGLENGKKIIIQDKVWLGANVKVLPGVTIGYGSIIGAGSVVNKDVPPFSIAVGVPAKVIKTIDREDPHFDPDLYWSEISENQDLASNL
;
A
#
# COMPACT_ATOMS: atom_id res chain seq x y z
N MET A 1 -2.88 -7.50 29.81
CA MET A 1 -1.98 -7.99 30.88
C MET A 1 -0.90 -8.85 30.22
N PHE A 2 0.12 -8.23 29.63
CA PHE A 2 1.26 -8.91 28.99
C PHE A 2 2.52 -8.71 29.84
N LYS A 3 3.39 -9.73 29.90
CA LYS A 3 4.63 -9.74 30.69
C LYS A 3 5.51 -8.52 30.35
N SER A 4 6.28 -8.04 31.33
CA SER A 4 7.09 -6.82 31.24
C SER A 4 8.01 -6.82 30.00
N LYS A 5 7.92 -5.73 29.22
CA LYS A 5 8.56 -5.47 27.92
C LYS A 5 10.11 -5.38 27.94
N GLN A 6 10.76 -5.72 29.05
CA GLN A 6 12.17 -5.40 29.28
C GLN A 6 13.10 -6.59 29.04
N GLU A 7 14.09 -6.33 28.18
CA GLU A 7 15.26 -7.13 27.82
C GLU A 7 15.06 -8.21 26.74
N ILE A 8 14.71 -7.76 25.53
CA ILE A 8 14.96 -8.55 24.32
C ILE A 8 16.44 -8.44 23.97
N LYS A 9 17.18 -9.55 24.04
CA LYS A 9 18.60 -9.60 23.65
C LYS A 9 18.78 -9.34 22.14
N GLU A 10 19.79 -8.55 21.77
CA GLU A 10 20.12 -8.22 20.37
C GLU A 10 20.30 -9.46 19.49
N GLU A 11 20.92 -10.52 20.01
CA GLU A 11 21.07 -11.81 19.31
C GLU A 11 19.74 -12.40 18.84
N LYS A 12 18.67 -12.25 19.64
CA LYS A 12 17.33 -12.71 19.24
C LYS A 12 16.76 -11.84 18.12
N LEU A 13 16.99 -10.53 18.14
CA LEU A 13 16.52 -9.61 17.09
C LEU A 13 17.21 -9.90 15.74
N ILE A 14 18.52 -10.09 15.76
CA ILE A 14 19.33 -10.44 14.58
C ILE A 14 18.83 -11.76 13.97
N LYS A 15 18.63 -12.80 14.79
CA LYS A 15 18.12 -14.10 14.33
C LYS A 15 16.75 -13.99 13.65
N ASN A 16 15.93 -13.02 14.05
CA ASN A 16 14.61 -12.77 13.47
C ASN A 16 14.62 -11.76 12.30
N LYS A 17 15.80 -11.31 11.84
CA LYS A 17 15.96 -10.32 10.75
C LYS A 17 15.21 -9.01 11.03
N ILE A 18 15.21 -8.59 12.29
CA ILE A 18 14.63 -7.33 12.75
C ILE A 18 15.71 -6.26 12.71
N SER A 19 15.37 -5.04 12.26
CA SER A 19 16.32 -3.92 12.30
C SER A 19 16.69 -3.57 13.74
N LEU A 20 17.98 -3.33 13.98
CA LEU A 20 18.51 -2.89 15.27
C LEU A 20 18.66 -1.38 15.36
N GLU A 21 18.64 -0.70 14.22
CA GLU A 21 18.90 0.73 14.11
C GLU A 21 17.74 1.42 13.39
N LYS A 22 17.59 2.71 13.70
CA LYS A 22 16.67 3.59 12.98
C LYS A 22 17.21 3.86 11.58
N ASP A 23 16.30 3.97 10.61
CA ASP A 23 16.62 4.40 9.25
C ASP A 23 16.49 5.93 9.23
N ASP A 24 17.55 6.64 9.65
CA ASP A 24 17.54 8.10 9.80
C ASP A 24 17.24 8.83 8.48
N GLU A 25 17.67 8.26 7.35
CA GLU A 25 17.36 8.78 6.02
C GLU A 25 15.86 8.66 5.72
N LEU A 26 15.24 7.52 6.03
CA LEU A 26 13.81 7.32 5.87
C LEU A 26 13.01 8.21 6.81
N ILE A 27 13.41 8.33 8.07
CA ILE A 27 12.74 9.19 9.06
C ILE A 27 12.75 10.63 8.56
N LYS A 28 13.91 11.12 8.13
CA LYS A 28 14.05 12.46 7.56
C LYS A 28 13.15 12.63 6.33
N PHE A 29 13.19 11.68 5.40
CA PHE A 29 12.34 11.70 4.21
C PHE A 29 10.85 11.77 4.57
N VAL A 30 10.39 10.96 5.53
CA VAL A 30 8.99 10.95 5.98
C VAL A 30 8.62 12.30 6.58
N TYR A 31 9.40 12.84 7.52
CA TYR A 31 9.11 14.15 8.12
C TYR A 31 9.13 15.31 7.12
N GLU A 32 9.90 15.22 6.04
CA GLU A 32 9.98 16.26 5.01
C GLU A 32 8.86 16.17 3.95
N ASN A 33 8.37 14.95 3.67
CA ASN A 33 7.51 14.71 2.49
C ASN A 33 6.10 14.24 2.83
N PHE A 34 5.86 13.75 4.05
CA PHE A 34 4.57 13.21 4.46
C PHE A 34 3.80 14.21 5.33
N LYS A 35 2.49 14.24 5.14
CA LYS A 35 1.51 15.02 5.91
C LYS A 35 0.85 14.15 6.96
N ASN A 36 0.07 14.76 7.84
CA ASN A 36 -0.74 14.07 8.84
C ASN A 36 0.10 13.23 9.83
N ILE A 37 1.34 13.63 10.08
CA ILE A 37 2.28 12.93 10.99
C ILE A 37 2.81 13.83 12.12
N GLU A 38 2.31 15.06 12.28
CA GLU A 38 2.85 16.02 13.25
C GLU A 38 2.75 15.50 14.70
N ILE A 39 1.73 14.72 15.03
CA ILE A 39 1.57 14.07 16.35
C ILE A 39 2.71 13.08 16.66
N PHE A 40 3.34 12.53 15.63
CA PHE A 40 4.44 11.58 15.70
C PHE A 40 5.82 12.23 15.56
N LYS A 41 5.89 13.55 15.41
CA LYS A 41 7.17 14.24 15.28
C LYS A 41 8.04 14.04 16.51
N ASN A 42 9.26 13.56 16.30
CA ASN A 42 10.20 13.16 17.34
C ASN A 42 9.65 12.05 18.26
N ASP A 43 8.64 11.30 17.83
CA ASP A 43 8.12 10.17 18.58
C ASP A 43 8.99 8.93 18.34
N ASN A 44 9.75 8.55 19.36
CA ASN A 44 10.69 7.43 19.25
C ASN A 44 10.01 6.10 18.89
N ASN A 45 8.74 5.88 19.29
CA ASN A 45 8.03 4.65 18.97
C ASN A 45 7.63 4.62 17.48
N TYR A 46 7.14 5.74 16.95
CA TYR A 46 6.85 5.91 15.53
C TYR A 46 8.11 5.81 14.65
N GLU A 47 9.22 6.43 15.05
CA GLU A 47 10.48 6.34 14.30
C GLU A 47 10.99 4.89 14.21
N ARG A 48 10.85 4.12 15.30
CA ARG A 48 11.15 2.68 15.30
C ARG A 48 10.21 1.90 14.38
N MET A 49 8.91 2.22 14.43
CA MET A 49 7.87 1.61 13.59
C MET A 49 8.21 1.73 12.10
N ILE A 50 8.43 2.96 11.60
CA ILE A 50 8.70 3.18 10.17
C ILE A 50 10.06 2.63 9.73
N SER A 51 11.04 2.59 10.64
CA SER A 51 12.39 2.02 10.41
C SER A 51 12.42 0.49 10.40
N GLY A 52 11.31 -0.18 10.69
CA GLY A 52 11.23 -1.64 10.75
C GLY A 52 11.91 -2.28 11.97
N MET A 53 12.12 -1.48 13.01
CA MET A 53 12.48 -1.97 14.33
C MET A 53 11.25 -2.51 15.05
N LEU A 54 11.45 -3.27 16.13
CA LEU A 54 10.34 -3.57 17.05
C LEU A 54 9.81 -2.28 17.68
N TYR A 55 8.50 -2.12 17.66
CA TYR A 55 7.82 -1.03 18.31
C TYR A 55 6.56 -1.53 19.03
N ASP A 56 6.00 -0.69 19.87
CA ASP A 56 4.78 -0.98 20.62
C ASP A 56 3.57 -0.43 19.85
N SER A 57 2.79 -1.32 19.23
CA SER A 57 1.59 -0.95 18.48
C SER A 57 0.38 -0.63 19.38
N PHE A 58 0.54 -0.72 20.70
CA PHE A 58 -0.52 -0.49 21.70
C PHE A 58 -0.25 0.72 22.61
N THR A 59 0.61 1.66 22.19
CA THR A 59 0.65 2.96 22.86
C THR A 59 -0.66 3.72 22.64
N ASP A 60 -1.05 4.58 23.59
CA ASP A 60 -2.25 5.42 23.45
C ASP A 60 -2.24 6.20 22.13
N LYS A 61 -1.08 6.76 21.74
CA LYS A 61 -0.93 7.45 20.45
C LYS A 61 -1.22 6.55 19.26
N THR A 62 -0.58 5.38 19.19
CA THR A 62 -0.77 4.46 18.04
C THR A 62 -2.20 3.93 17.97
N VAL A 63 -2.84 3.65 19.11
CA VAL A 63 -4.23 3.18 19.13
C VAL A 63 -5.19 4.27 18.64
N LEU A 64 -5.12 5.45 19.26
CA LEU A 64 -6.01 6.56 18.90
C LEU A 64 -5.84 7.00 17.45
N PHE A 65 -4.62 6.95 16.91
CA PHE A 65 -4.38 7.33 15.52
C PHE A 65 -4.90 6.30 14.51
N ARG A 66 -4.89 5.00 14.85
CA ARG A 66 -5.57 3.98 14.02
C ARG A 66 -7.07 4.19 14.00
N ASP A 67 -7.65 4.51 15.15
CA ASP A 67 -9.09 4.77 15.25
C ASP A 67 -9.50 6.05 14.49
N ASP A 68 -8.67 7.09 14.52
CA ASP A 68 -8.85 8.31 13.73
C ASP A 68 -8.80 8.03 12.22
N ALA A 69 -7.83 7.22 11.77
CA ALA A 69 -7.74 6.78 10.38
C ALA A 69 -9.02 6.05 9.93
N GLN A 70 -9.57 5.17 10.77
CA GLN A 70 -10.83 4.49 10.49
C GLN A 70 -12.01 5.47 10.37
N GLN A 71 -12.10 6.47 11.26
CA GLN A 71 -13.13 7.51 11.18
C GLN A 71 -13.04 8.28 9.85
N LEU A 72 -11.83 8.68 9.43
CA LEU A 72 -11.63 9.36 8.14
C LEU A 72 -12.03 8.48 6.94
N VAL A 73 -11.82 7.17 7.01
CA VAL A 73 -12.30 6.21 5.99
C VAL A 73 -13.84 6.13 5.97
N GLU A 74 -14.48 6.14 7.13
CA GLU A 74 -15.94 6.15 7.24
C GLU A 74 -16.55 7.46 6.72
N GLU A 75 -15.92 8.59 7.00
CA GLU A 75 -16.32 9.89 6.46
C GLU A 75 -16.16 9.95 4.93
N TYR A 76 -15.11 9.33 4.39
CA TYR A 76 -14.88 9.26 2.94
C TYR A 76 -16.05 8.62 2.19
N LYS A 77 -16.66 7.58 2.78
CA LYS A 77 -17.86 6.91 2.25
C LYS A 77 -19.04 7.88 2.06
N LEU A 78 -19.12 8.93 2.88
CA LEU A 78 -20.24 9.86 2.88
C LEU A 78 -20.21 10.83 1.68
N ILE A 79 -19.10 10.90 0.95
CA ILE A 79 -18.96 11.70 -0.28
C ILE A 79 -19.72 11.00 -1.41
N LYS A 80 -20.97 11.41 -1.64
CA LYS A 80 -21.85 10.78 -2.63
C LYS A 80 -21.80 11.54 -3.95
N TYR A 81 -21.58 10.83 -5.04
CA TYR A 81 -21.58 11.40 -6.39
C TYR A 81 -22.82 12.26 -6.70
N ARG A 82 -24.00 11.85 -6.22
CA ARG A 82 -25.28 12.55 -6.43
C ARG A 82 -25.33 13.97 -5.84
N ASP A 83 -24.42 14.30 -4.93
CA ASP A 83 -24.36 15.62 -4.30
C ASP A 83 -23.52 16.62 -5.13
N TYR A 84 -22.94 16.17 -6.26
CA TYR A 84 -22.04 16.98 -7.10
C TYR A 84 -22.60 17.16 -8.51
N LYS A 85 -22.27 18.30 -9.12
CA LYS A 85 -22.72 18.68 -10.47
C LYS A 85 -22.06 17.85 -11.59
N ASP A 86 -20.83 17.39 -11.38
CA ASP A 86 -20.02 16.69 -12.38
C ASP A 86 -18.97 15.80 -11.70
N SER A 87 -18.35 14.90 -12.48
CA SER A 87 -17.33 13.96 -11.99
C SER A 87 -16.07 14.67 -11.48
N LYS A 88 -15.72 15.84 -12.03
CA LYS A 88 -14.51 16.57 -11.64
C LYS A 88 -14.65 17.15 -10.22
N ALA A 89 -15.78 17.77 -9.91
CA ALA A 89 -16.09 18.28 -8.58
C ALA A 89 -16.17 17.13 -7.55
N TYR A 90 -16.78 16.01 -7.93
CA TYR A 90 -16.83 14.81 -7.11
C TYR A 90 -15.44 14.26 -6.77
N GLN A 91 -14.57 14.09 -7.78
CA GLN A 91 -13.22 13.57 -7.56
C GLN A 91 -12.36 14.55 -6.75
N ALA A 92 -12.49 15.86 -6.97
CA ALA A 92 -11.78 16.86 -6.19
C ALA A 92 -12.12 16.78 -4.69
N ALA A 93 -13.40 16.62 -4.33
CA ALA A 93 -13.81 16.45 -2.95
C ALA A 93 -13.28 15.15 -2.34
N ARG A 94 -13.25 14.05 -3.11
CA ARG A 94 -12.63 12.80 -2.69
C ARG A 94 -11.13 12.97 -2.42
N THR A 95 -10.39 13.58 -3.34
CA THR A 95 -8.95 13.83 -3.19
C THR A 95 -8.67 14.73 -1.99
N GLU A 96 -9.44 15.79 -1.80
CA GLU A 96 -9.33 16.68 -0.64
C GLU A 96 -9.51 15.91 0.67
N HIS A 97 -10.51 15.04 0.75
CA HIS A 97 -10.74 14.21 1.94
C HIS A 97 -9.60 13.22 2.19
N LEU A 98 -9.15 12.50 1.15
CA LEU A 98 -8.01 11.59 1.25
C LEU A 98 -6.73 12.32 1.69
N SER A 99 -6.55 13.60 1.34
CA SER A 99 -5.38 14.38 1.75
C SER A 99 -5.29 14.63 3.27
N LYS A 100 -6.40 14.45 4.00
CA LYS A 100 -6.44 14.51 5.48
C LYS A 100 -6.03 13.18 6.13
N LEU A 101 -6.16 12.07 5.39
CA LEU A 101 -5.85 10.72 5.85
C LEU A 101 -4.43 10.30 5.44
N LEU A 102 -4.09 10.46 4.16
CA LEU A 102 -2.88 9.90 3.59
C LEU A 102 -1.66 10.76 3.88
N GLY A 103 -0.48 10.12 3.98
CA GLY A 103 0.79 10.83 4.11
C GLY A 103 1.07 11.68 2.87
N TYR A 104 0.74 11.18 1.69
CA TYR A 104 0.80 11.93 0.45
C TYR A 104 -0.22 11.43 -0.56
N ILE A 105 -0.83 12.36 -1.28
CA ILE A 105 -1.68 12.08 -2.44
C ILE A 105 -1.35 13.05 -3.56
N GLY A 106 -1.04 12.49 -4.73
CA GLY A 106 -0.81 13.23 -5.96
C GLY A 106 -2.11 13.70 -6.62
N SER A 107 -1.97 14.22 -7.84
CA SER A 107 -3.08 14.68 -8.68
C SER A 107 -3.75 13.51 -9.40
N ASN A 108 -5.05 13.62 -9.67
CA ASN A 108 -5.82 12.62 -10.42
C ASN A 108 -5.78 11.20 -9.84
N VAL A 109 -5.62 11.07 -8.53
CA VAL A 109 -5.69 9.78 -7.83
C VAL A 109 -7.14 9.41 -7.57
N VAL A 110 -7.49 8.16 -7.87
CA VAL A 110 -8.79 7.57 -7.53
C VAL A 110 -8.56 6.37 -6.62
N LEU A 111 -9.19 6.38 -5.44
CA LEU A 111 -9.17 5.26 -4.50
C LEU A 111 -10.60 4.86 -4.16
N GLU A 112 -11.05 3.73 -4.66
CA GLU A 112 -12.44 3.31 -4.50
C GLU A 112 -12.79 2.82 -3.09
N TYR A 113 -13.94 3.27 -2.58
CA TYR A 113 -14.53 2.75 -1.35
C TYR A 113 -15.30 1.44 -1.64
N PRO A 114 -15.21 0.40 -0.80
CA PRO A 114 -14.51 0.39 0.49
C PRO A 114 -13.01 0.17 0.36
N PHE A 115 -12.25 0.76 1.27
CA PHE A 115 -10.84 0.43 1.51
C PHE A 115 -10.56 0.44 3.01
N SER A 116 -9.40 -0.06 3.41
CA SER A 116 -8.98 -0.07 4.82
C SER A 116 -7.48 0.19 4.93
N CYS A 117 -7.08 0.90 5.99
CA CYS A 117 -5.69 1.09 6.37
C CYS A 117 -5.54 1.07 7.89
N ASP A 118 -4.32 0.86 8.38
CA ASP A 118 -4.04 0.95 9.81
C ASP A 118 -3.98 2.43 10.23
N TYR A 119 -3.09 3.21 9.61
CA TYR A 119 -2.84 4.61 9.99
C TYR A 119 -3.15 5.63 8.88
N GLY A 120 -3.07 5.23 7.61
CA GLY A 120 -3.24 6.09 6.44
C GLY A 120 -2.05 7.03 6.19
N CYS A 121 -1.52 7.65 7.26
CA CYS A 121 -0.43 8.61 7.18
C CYS A 121 0.88 8.01 6.67
N ASN A 122 1.05 6.68 6.62
CA ASN A 122 2.25 6.02 6.06
C ASN A 122 2.10 5.67 4.57
N ILE A 123 0.96 6.02 3.97
CA ILE A 123 0.66 5.73 2.57
C ILE A 123 0.98 6.95 1.71
N PHE A 124 1.78 6.71 0.67
CA PHE A 124 2.12 7.66 -0.38
C PHE A 124 1.56 7.15 -1.70
N ILE A 125 0.69 7.93 -2.34
CA ILE A 125 0.14 7.62 -3.66
C ILE A 125 0.46 8.77 -4.61
N ASP A 126 1.22 8.50 -5.67
CA ASP A 126 1.62 9.49 -6.66
C ASP A 126 0.56 9.71 -7.76
N ASP A 127 0.81 10.66 -8.64
CA ASP A 127 -0.09 11.15 -9.68
C ASP A 127 -0.70 10.04 -10.57
N ASN A 128 -1.93 10.26 -11.03
CA ASN A 128 -2.64 9.47 -12.04
C ASN A 128 -2.82 7.97 -11.69
N THR A 129 -2.82 7.64 -10.40
CA THR A 129 -2.97 6.26 -9.95
C THR A 129 -4.44 5.92 -9.65
N TYR A 130 -4.87 4.76 -10.14
CA TYR A 130 -6.20 4.20 -9.88
C TYR A 130 -6.10 2.97 -8.97
N ILE A 131 -6.86 2.98 -7.88
CA ILE A 131 -6.98 1.88 -6.92
C ILE A 131 -8.44 1.47 -6.78
N ASN A 132 -8.71 0.22 -7.10
CA ASN A 132 -10.05 -0.34 -7.17
C ASN A 132 -10.55 -0.81 -5.78
N TYR A 133 -11.82 -1.24 -5.72
CA TYR A 133 -12.57 -1.59 -4.52
C TYR A 133 -11.86 -2.61 -3.62
N ASN A 134 -12.18 -2.58 -2.32
CA ASN A 134 -11.68 -3.50 -1.29
C ASN A 134 -10.16 -3.46 -1.12
N PHE A 135 -9.50 -2.35 -1.42
CA PHE A 135 -8.08 -2.19 -1.18
C PHE A 135 -7.78 -2.22 0.33
N THR A 136 -6.73 -2.92 0.74
CA THR A 136 -6.27 -2.95 2.14
C THR A 136 -4.79 -2.63 2.22
N ALA A 137 -4.42 -1.66 3.04
CA ALA A 137 -3.03 -1.33 3.34
C ALA A 137 -2.76 -1.47 4.84
N ALA A 138 -2.11 -2.55 5.27
CA ALA A 138 -1.56 -2.62 6.63
C ALA A 138 -0.25 -1.82 6.65
N ASP A 139 -0.37 -0.51 6.84
CA ASP A 139 0.66 0.52 6.68
C ASP A 139 1.43 0.83 7.98
N VAL A 140 1.79 -0.22 8.70
CA VAL A 140 2.73 -0.19 9.84
C VAL A 140 4.13 0.34 9.44
N SER A 141 4.50 0.29 8.17
CA SER A 141 5.64 1.01 7.59
C SER A 141 5.20 1.61 6.25
N ILE A 142 6.14 2.25 5.56
CA ILE A 142 5.83 3.05 4.38
C ILE A 142 5.29 2.19 3.25
N VAL A 143 4.11 2.58 2.74
CA VAL A 143 3.54 2.06 1.49
C VAL A 143 3.68 3.16 0.44
N LYS A 144 4.62 2.98 -0.50
CA LYS A 144 4.77 3.91 -1.62
C LYS A 144 4.20 3.30 -2.89
N ILE A 145 3.24 3.99 -3.51
CA ILE A 145 2.68 3.67 -4.82
C ILE A 145 3.04 4.82 -5.76
N GLY A 146 3.75 4.50 -6.83
CA GLY A 146 4.24 5.44 -7.83
C GLY A 146 3.16 5.97 -8.76
N LYS A 147 3.59 6.61 -9.84
CA LYS A 147 2.73 7.28 -10.82
C LYS A 147 2.11 6.31 -11.80
N ASP A 148 0.96 6.69 -12.36
CA ASP A 148 0.29 5.96 -13.45
C ASP A 148 0.08 4.46 -13.12
N CYS A 149 -0.12 4.12 -11.84
CA CYS A 149 -0.32 2.74 -11.42
C CYS A 149 -1.80 2.33 -11.54
N LEU A 150 -2.02 1.04 -11.82
CA LEU A 150 -3.35 0.43 -11.80
C LEU A 150 -3.37 -0.67 -10.74
N ILE A 151 -4.20 -0.52 -9.72
CA ILE A 151 -4.34 -1.51 -8.64
C ILE A 151 -5.73 -2.12 -8.71
N GLY A 152 -5.79 -3.40 -9.07
CA GLY A 152 -7.01 -4.17 -9.18
C GLY A 152 -7.76 -4.33 -7.85
N PRO A 153 -9.01 -4.81 -7.88
CA PRO A 153 -9.84 -4.88 -6.68
C PRO A 153 -9.30 -5.93 -5.70
N SER A 154 -9.57 -5.73 -4.42
CA SER A 154 -9.21 -6.64 -3.32
C SER A 154 -7.70 -6.90 -3.18
N CYS A 155 -6.86 -5.95 -3.62
CA CYS A 155 -5.42 -6.02 -3.36
C CYS A 155 -5.11 -5.72 -1.89
N ILE A 156 -4.15 -6.45 -1.33
CA ILE A 156 -3.66 -6.27 0.04
C ILE A 156 -2.17 -5.92 -0.01
N ILE A 157 -1.82 -4.77 0.54
CA ILE A 157 -0.44 -4.33 0.74
C ILE A 157 -0.14 -4.43 2.22
N CYS A 158 0.72 -5.38 2.60
CA CYS A 158 0.98 -5.66 4.01
C CYS A 158 2.44 -5.36 4.35
N THR A 159 2.68 -4.26 5.04
CA THR A 159 4.02 -3.92 5.54
C THR A 159 4.32 -4.54 6.90
N ALA A 160 3.28 -4.88 7.66
CA ALA A 160 3.39 -5.47 8.99
C ALA A 160 3.98 -6.88 8.96
N THR A 161 4.87 -7.18 9.90
CA THR A 161 5.38 -8.51 10.18
C THR A 161 5.54 -8.69 11.70
N HIS A 162 5.72 -9.93 12.13
CA HIS A 162 5.99 -10.26 13.52
C HIS A 162 7.25 -11.10 13.65
N PRO A 163 7.90 -11.09 14.83
CA PRO A 163 8.95 -12.05 15.15
C PRO A 163 8.49 -13.49 14.95
N ILE A 164 9.39 -14.34 14.44
CA ILE A 164 9.16 -15.78 14.35
C ILE A 164 9.24 -16.40 15.76
N ASP A 165 10.11 -15.85 16.61
CA ASP A 165 10.22 -16.22 18.03
C ASP A 165 8.88 -15.99 18.75
N ILE A 166 8.34 -17.06 19.33
CA ILE A 166 7.00 -17.10 19.91
C ILE A 166 6.90 -16.17 21.13
N ASP A 167 7.94 -16.12 21.96
CA ASP A 167 7.94 -15.29 23.16
C ASP A 167 7.97 -13.81 22.78
N LEU A 168 8.79 -13.44 21.78
CA LEU A 168 8.83 -12.07 21.27
C LEU A 168 7.49 -11.64 20.65
N ARG A 169 6.86 -12.52 19.87
CA ARG A 169 5.55 -12.24 19.27
C ARG A 169 4.44 -12.12 20.31
N ALA A 170 4.51 -12.90 21.40
CA ALA A 170 3.54 -12.85 22.49
C ALA A 170 3.63 -11.58 23.35
N CYS A 171 4.73 -10.82 23.27
CA CYS A 171 4.87 -9.55 23.96
C CYS A 171 4.03 -8.40 23.36
N GLY A 172 3.32 -8.65 22.25
CA GLY A 172 2.52 -7.62 21.57
C GLY A 172 3.35 -6.59 20.80
N LEU A 173 4.63 -6.88 20.57
CA LEU A 173 5.49 -6.06 19.71
C LEU A 173 5.39 -6.55 18.27
N GLU A 174 5.48 -5.61 17.33
CA GLU A 174 5.50 -5.89 15.91
C GLU A 174 6.56 -5.03 15.22
N ASN A 175 6.80 -5.29 13.94
CA ASN A 175 7.68 -4.48 13.12
C ASN A 175 7.16 -4.40 11.68
N GLY A 176 7.53 -3.34 10.96
CA GLY A 176 7.14 -3.15 9.56
C GLY A 176 8.31 -3.31 8.60
N LYS A 177 8.02 -3.50 7.31
CA LYS A 177 9.00 -3.31 6.23
C LYS A 177 8.34 -2.58 5.08
N LYS A 178 8.94 -1.45 4.69
CA LYS A 178 8.44 -0.60 3.60
C LYS A 178 8.19 -1.40 2.32
N ILE A 179 7.10 -1.09 1.64
CA ILE A 179 6.77 -1.62 0.32
C ILE A 179 6.83 -0.48 -0.69
N ILE A 180 7.45 -0.75 -1.82
CA ILE A 180 7.60 0.21 -2.91
C ILE A 180 7.01 -0.39 -4.18
N ILE A 181 5.92 0.18 -4.66
CA ILE A 181 5.35 -0.06 -5.98
C ILE A 181 5.79 1.11 -6.86
N GLN A 182 6.69 0.86 -7.80
CA GLN A 182 7.20 1.90 -8.70
C GLN A 182 6.17 2.27 -9.77
N ASP A 183 6.48 3.32 -10.53
CA ASP A 183 5.58 3.87 -11.55
C ASP A 183 5.18 2.84 -12.61
N LYS A 184 3.98 3.02 -13.17
CA LYS A 184 3.40 2.21 -14.25
C LYS A 184 3.22 0.73 -13.91
N VAL A 185 3.19 0.39 -12.63
CA VAL A 185 2.91 -0.99 -12.21
C VAL A 185 1.42 -1.26 -12.29
N TRP A 186 1.08 -2.47 -12.76
CA TRP A 186 -0.27 -3.00 -12.71
C TRP A 186 -0.35 -4.19 -11.76
N LEU A 187 -1.18 -4.10 -10.72
CA LEU A 187 -1.58 -5.24 -9.91
C LEU A 187 -2.95 -5.75 -10.37
N GLY A 188 -3.03 -7.02 -10.76
CA GLY A 188 -4.29 -7.70 -11.00
C GLY A 188 -5.15 -7.82 -9.75
N ALA A 189 -6.40 -8.25 -9.91
CA ALA A 189 -7.31 -8.43 -8.77
C ALA A 189 -6.73 -9.40 -7.73
N ASN A 190 -7.01 -9.13 -6.45
CA ASN A 190 -6.71 -10.04 -5.34
C ASN A 190 -5.21 -10.36 -5.14
N VAL A 191 -4.31 -9.45 -5.54
CA VAL A 191 -2.86 -9.55 -5.30
C VAL A 191 -2.53 -9.23 -3.85
N LYS A 192 -1.56 -9.95 -3.27
CA LYS A 192 -0.96 -9.64 -1.97
C LYS A 192 0.50 -9.28 -2.15
N VAL A 193 0.92 -8.14 -1.62
CA VAL A 193 2.32 -7.72 -1.57
C VAL A 193 2.79 -7.81 -0.12
N LEU A 194 3.83 -8.61 0.11
CA LEU A 194 4.34 -8.91 1.45
C LEU A 194 5.41 -7.92 1.92
N PRO A 195 5.72 -7.89 3.23
CA PRO A 195 6.62 -6.89 3.81
C PRO A 195 7.99 -6.82 3.13
N GLY A 196 8.44 -5.60 2.81
CA GLY A 196 9.79 -5.34 2.30
C GLY A 196 9.95 -5.50 0.79
N VAL A 197 8.86 -5.75 0.06
CA VAL A 197 8.90 -5.97 -1.39
C VAL A 197 8.96 -4.64 -2.15
N THR A 198 9.83 -4.59 -3.16
CA THR A 198 9.80 -3.61 -4.24
C THR A 198 9.30 -4.24 -5.54
N ILE A 199 8.26 -3.64 -6.14
CA ILE A 199 7.78 -4.00 -7.48
C ILE A 199 8.29 -2.96 -8.47
N GLY A 200 9.16 -3.40 -9.38
CA GLY A 200 9.87 -2.54 -10.29
C GLY A 200 8.98 -1.91 -11.37
N TYR A 201 9.43 -0.76 -11.87
CA TYR A 201 8.76 0.07 -12.85
C TYR A 201 8.15 -0.74 -14.01
N GLY A 202 6.92 -0.42 -14.41
CA GLY A 202 6.28 -1.00 -15.58
C GLY A 202 5.95 -2.49 -15.47
N SER A 203 6.04 -3.08 -14.28
CA SER A 203 5.78 -4.52 -14.09
C SER A 203 4.28 -4.82 -13.95
N ILE A 204 3.91 -6.05 -14.31
CA ILE A 204 2.55 -6.57 -14.18
C ILE A 204 2.56 -7.72 -13.20
N ILE A 205 1.69 -7.66 -12.20
CA ILE A 205 1.45 -8.76 -11.27
C ILE A 205 0.09 -9.38 -11.58
N GLY A 206 0.08 -10.65 -11.98
CA GLY A 206 -1.15 -11.35 -12.32
C GLY A 206 -2.08 -11.50 -11.11
N ALA A 207 -3.39 -11.57 -11.38
CA ALA A 207 -4.40 -11.70 -10.35
C ALA A 207 -4.16 -12.90 -9.40
N GLY A 208 -4.51 -12.73 -8.13
CA GLY A 208 -4.39 -13.76 -7.09
C GLY A 208 -2.96 -14.01 -6.58
N SER A 209 -1.95 -13.31 -7.11
CA SER A 209 -0.55 -13.58 -6.77
C SER A 209 -0.18 -13.16 -5.34
N VAL A 210 0.78 -13.86 -4.74
CA VAL A 210 1.40 -13.49 -3.45
C VAL A 210 2.86 -13.14 -3.71
N VAL A 211 3.15 -11.83 -3.76
CA VAL A 211 4.47 -11.29 -4.05
C VAL A 211 5.29 -11.26 -2.76
N ASN A 212 6.23 -12.19 -2.63
CA ASN A 212 7.05 -12.37 -1.43
C ASN A 212 8.54 -12.05 -1.63
N LYS A 213 8.91 -11.54 -2.80
CA LYS A 213 10.24 -11.08 -3.19
C LYS A 213 10.09 -9.94 -4.18
N ASP A 214 11.14 -9.13 -4.29
CA ASP A 214 11.20 -8.05 -5.27
C ASP A 214 10.95 -8.57 -6.69
N VAL A 215 10.25 -7.75 -7.47
CA VAL A 215 9.97 -8.00 -8.88
C VAL A 215 10.81 -6.99 -9.68
N PRO A 216 11.73 -7.44 -10.55
CA PRO A 216 12.51 -6.54 -11.38
C PRO A 216 11.61 -5.68 -12.28
N PRO A 217 12.04 -4.48 -12.70
CA PRO A 217 11.31 -3.67 -13.68
C PRO A 217 10.97 -4.45 -14.95
N PHE A 218 9.91 -4.03 -15.65
CA PHE A 218 9.45 -4.62 -16.91
C PHE A 218 9.23 -6.13 -16.82
N SER A 219 8.69 -6.62 -15.70
CA SER A 219 8.46 -8.05 -15.50
C SER A 219 6.98 -8.36 -15.39
N ILE A 220 6.57 -9.51 -15.91
CA ILE A 220 5.27 -10.13 -15.61
C ILE A 220 5.52 -11.23 -14.58
N ALA A 221 4.92 -11.09 -13.39
CA ALA A 221 5.01 -12.07 -12.32
C ALA A 221 3.64 -12.61 -11.90
N VAL A 222 3.55 -13.93 -11.68
CA VAL A 222 2.28 -14.59 -11.31
C VAL A 222 2.50 -15.68 -10.26
N GLY A 223 1.45 -16.04 -9.52
CA GLY A 223 1.38 -17.24 -8.70
C GLY A 223 1.56 -17.05 -7.19
N VAL A 224 1.56 -18.17 -6.46
CA VAL A 224 1.70 -18.23 -5.00
C VAL A 224 2.79 -19.26 -4.64
N PRO A 225 4.02 -18.84 -4.33
CA PRO A 225 4.53 -17.46 -4.38
C PRO A 225 4.71 -16.96 -5.82
N ALA A 226 4.64 -15.64 -6.01
CA ALA A 226 4.80 -15.02 -7.33
C ALA A 226 6.19 -15.30 -7.92
N LYS A 227 6.23 -15.61 -9.22
CA LYS A 227 7.45 -15.82 -10.01
C LYS A 227 7.37 -15.00 -11.29
N VAL A 228 8.49 -14.39 -11.67
CA VAL A 228 8.63 -13.77 -12.98
C VAL A 228 8.53 -14.87 -14.04
N ILE A 229 7.60 -14.71 -14.98
CA ILE A 229 7.36 -15.65 -16.08
C ILE A 229 7.76 -15.09 -17.44
N LYS A 230 7.79 -13.75 -17.57
CA LYS A 230 8.14 -13.05 -18.80
C LYS A 230 8.73 -11.68 -18.44
N THR A 231 9.70 -11.21 -19.21
CA THR A 231 10.09 -9.80 -19.26
C THR A 231 9.36 -9.13 -20.42
N ILE A 232 8.86 -7.93 -20.19
CA ILE A 232 8.19 -7.10 -21.19
C ILE A 232 9.28 -6.50 -22.07
N ASP A 233 9.29 -6.89 -23.33
CA ASP A 233 10.12 -6.22 -24.32
C ASP A 233 9.48 -4.88 -24.68
N ARG A 234 10.26 -3.80 -24.66
CA ARG A 234 9.74 -2.48 -25.05
C ARG A 234 9.55 -2.34 -26.56
N GLU A 235 10.09 -3.29 -27.34
CA GLU A 235 9.90 -3.38 -28.79
C GLU A 235 8.84 -4.42 -29.19
N ASP A 236 8.08 -5.00 -28.24
CA ASP A 236 7.06 -6.02 -28.52
C ASP A 236 5.97 -5.44 -29.45
N PRO A 237 5.91 -5.86 -30.74
CA PRO A 237 4.97 -5.35 -31.73
C PRO A 237 3.53 -5.83 -31.49
N HIS A 238 3.27 -6.59 -30.42
CA HIS A 238 1.94 -7.05 -30.04
C HIS A 238 1.24 -6.14 -29.01
N PHE A 239 1.85 -5.01 -28.61
CA PHE A 239 1.08 -3.91 -28.00
C PHE A 239 0.49 -3.03 -29.10
N ASP A 240 -0.59 -3.51 -29.71
CA ASP A 240 -1.43 -2.72 -30.60
C ASP A 240 -2.65 -2.23 -29.81
N PRO A 241 -2.72 -0.93 -29.45
CA PRO A 241 -3.85 -0.38 -28.75
C PRO A 241 -5.16 -0.47 -29.56
N ASP A 242 -5.11 -0.62 -30.89
CA ASP A 242 -6.29 -0.74 -31.75
C ASP A 242 -6.85 -2.18 -31.79
N LEU A 243 -6.03 -3.20 -31.55
CA LEU A 243 -6.47 -4.60 -31.40
C LEU A 243 -7.33 -4.83 -30.15
N TYR A 244 -7.08 -4.06 -29.08
CA TYR A 244 -7.84 -4.19 -27.83
C TYR A 244 -9.29 -3.66 -27.93
N TRP A 245 -9.53 -2.71 -28.84
CA TRP A 245 -10.86 -2.12 -29.04
C TRP A 245 -11.66 -2.82 -30.16
N SER A 246 -10.99 -3.45 -31.12
CA SER A 246 -11.65 -4.21 -32.21
C SER A 246 -12.21 -5.56 -31.75
N GLU A 247 -11.53 -6.28 -30.86
CA GLU A 247 -12.03 -7.57 -30.34
C GLU A 247 -13.24 -7.41 -29.39
N ILE A 248 -13.38 -6.24 -28.77
CA ILE A 248 -14.54 -5.88 -27.94
C ILE A 248 -15.73 -5.42 -28.80
N SER A 249 -15.49 -4.75 -29.92
CA SER A 249 -16.56 -4.33 -30.83
C SER A 249 -17.13 -5.48 -31.66
N GLU A 250 -16.33 -6.51 -31.99
CA GLU A 250 -16.81 -7.71 -32.67
C GLU A 250 -17.66 -8.65 -31.79
N ASN A 251 -17.61 -8.50 -30.46
CA ASN A 251 -18.42 -9.30 -29.52
C ASN A 251 -19.65 -8.56 -28.96
N GLN A 252 -20.02 -7.37 -29.49
CA GLN A 252 -21.19 -6.61 -29.05
C GLN A 252 -22.50 -6.89 -29.80
N ASP A 253 -22.52 -7.82 -30.76
CA ASP A 253 -23.75 -8.17 -31.50
C ASP A 253 -24.70 -9.15 -30.78
N LEU A 254 -24.53 -9.38 -29.47
CA LEU A 254 -25.46 -10.20 -28.66
C LEU A 254 -26.42 -9.40 -27.77
N ALA A 255 -26.43 -8.05 -27.84
CA ALA A 255 -27.32 -7.20 -27.05
C ALA A 255 -28.38 -6.43 -27.88
N SER A 256 -28.69 -6.88 -29.10
CA SER A 256 -29.73 -6.29 -29.95
C SER A 256 -30.97 -7.19 -30.12
N ASN A 257 -31.10 -8.28 -29.36
CA ASN A 257 -32.34 -9.05 -29.23
C ASN A 257 -32.59 -9.46 -27.76
N LEU A 258 -33.13 -8.53 -26.97
CA LEU A 258 -34.11 -8.74 -25.88
C LEU A 258 -34.50 -7.40 -25.24
#